data_AF-A0A1Y2G418-F1
#
_entry.id   AF-A0A1Y2G418-F1
#
_cell.length_a   1.000
_cell.length_b   1.000
_cell.length_c   1.000
_cell.angle_alpha   90.00
_cell.angle_beta   90.00
_cell.angle_gamma   90.00
#
_symmetry.space_group_name_H-M   'P 1'
#
loop_
_entity.id
_entity.type
_entity.pdbx_description
1 polymer ?
#
loop_
_entity_poly.entity_id
_entity_poly.type
_entity_poly.pdbx_seq_one_letter_code
_entity_poly.pdbx_strand_id
1 'polypeptide(L)'
;MDNPLKAGSPPPAQLDEEAPRPLPSLPTEILQRIIQVALPRLSFKTFRERYDILLVLCRVNKLWAALAQRELYRHVWLNHEVAADAYLANSSSTLLQGTNSLRLNEADVDQPATPPAVTTTLLDALLKRLPKLSVLHATSKTSAHEEGVTVDLSALSRSCPDLERLAIDFCRIAPSANMAPQRLSFLRHLALSYFADPSDLELSLRMTDLPRLESLVFIQGYGTTGEDIEDLAARLSRYAPQLKAFTLSFADTGPHNQLPSSFWSALSSLEALALDHDYTIPSVLQLLPAPLRRLQVRPSLQYLPPLTFSPVADALKAPPPSIKYLKELLLPPAEAAPNASPNGPTLRNIQRGRAEVEELCRALKVEVVTEDRFAYEDYIGHLEHALSFR
;
A
#
# COMPACT_ATOMS: atom_id res chain seq x y z
N MET A 1 -63.98 7.13 33.56
CA MET A 1 -62.89 7.08 34.55
C MET A 1 -61.99 8.26 34.24
N ASP A 2 -62.33 9.40 34.83
CA ASP A 2 -61.68 10.69 34.62
C ASP A 2 -60.47 10.81 35.52
N ASN A 3 -59.29 11.00 34.93
CA ASN A 3 -58.03 11.15 35.66
C ASN A 3 -57.68 12.65 35.65
N PRO A 4 -57.90 13.40 36.74
CA PRO A 4 -57.64 14.83 36.74
C PRO A 4 -56.13 15.07 36.78
N LEU A 5 -55.62 15.73 35.75
CA LEU A 5 -54.25 16.23 35.66
C LEU A 5 -54.00 17.19 36.83
N LYS A 6 -53.35 16.69 37.89
CA LYS A 6 -52.79 17.55 38.94
C LYS A 6 -51.66 18.36 38.33
N ALA A 7 -51.85 19.68 38.27
CA ALA A 7 -50.80 20.64 37.94
C ALA A 7 -49.65 20.49 38.93
N GLY A 8 -48.50 20.03 38.44
CA GLY A 8 -47.25 20.02 39.20
C GLY A 8 -46.83 21.45 39.56
N SER A 9 -46.42 21.63 40.80
CA SER A 9 -45.91 22.90 41.34
C SER A 9 -44.79 23.50 40.48
N PRO A 10 -44.67 24.84 40.41
CA PRO A 10 -43.57 25.48 39.69
C PRO A 10 -42.22 25.05 40.29
N PRO A 11 -41.19 24.82 39.45
CA PRO A 11 -39.86 24.47 39.94
C PRO A 11 -39.30 25.64 40.78
N PRO A 12 -38.59 25.35 41.90
CA PRO A 12 -38.01 26.38 42.75
C PRO A 12 -36.98 27.20 41.97
N ALA A 13 -37.13 28.53 42.00
CA ALA A 13 -36.34 29.50 41.25
C ALA A 13 -34.95 29.80 41.85
N GLN A 14 -34.29 28.81 42.45
CA GLN A 14 -33.00 28.99 43.12
C GLN A 14 -32.05 27.83 42.79
N LEU A 15 -31.50 27.85 41.57
CA LEU A 15 -30.32 27.07 41.21
C LEU A 15 -29.39 27.99 40.41
N ASP A 16 -28.41 28.54 41.13
CA ASP A 16 -27.12 29.05 40.66
C ASP A 16 -27.07 29.73 39.28
N GLU A 17 -27.30 31.05 39.28
CA GLU A 17 -27.07 31.96 38.15
C GLU A 17 -25.58 32.20 37.82
N GLU A 18 -24.64 31.45 38.42
CA GLU A 18 -23.24 31.54 38.03
C GLU A 18 -22.97 30.54 36.91
N ALA A 19 -23.25 30.96 35.67
CA ALA A 19 -22.90 30.19 34.48
C ALA A 19 -21.43 29.72 34.61
N PRO A 20 -21.15 28.41 34.49
CA PRO A 20 -19.82 27.88 34.74
C PRO A 20 -18.80 28.61 33.88
N ARG A 21 -17.78 29.17 34.52
CA ARG A 21 -16.74 29.96 33.84
C ARG A 21 -16.19 29.13 32.69
N PRO A 22 -16.10 29.69 31.46
CA PRO A 22 -15.60 28.94 30.32
C PRO A 22 -14.18 28.48 30.62
N LEU A 23 -13.97 27.16 30.54
CA LEU A 23 -12.66 26.56 30.70
C LEU A 23 -11.70 27.18 29.67
N PRO A 24 -10.42 27.41 30.02
CA PRO A 24 -9.44 27.91 29.07
C PRO A 24 -9.33 26.95 27.87
N SER A 25 -9.40 27.49 26.65
CA SER A 25 -9.26 26.70 25.43
C SER A 25 -7.83 26.16 25.33
N LEU A 26 -7.70 24.88 24.95
CA LEU A 26 -6.40 24.28 24.66
C LEU A 26 -5.72 25.00 23.48
N PRO A 27 -4.37 25.09 23.46
CA PRO A 27 -3.63 25.59 22.31
C PRO A 27 -3.92 24.78 21.03
N THR A 28 -3.93 25.45 19.88
CA THR A 28 -4.26 24.87 18.57
C THR A 28 -3.38 23.67 18.22
N GLU A 29 -2.11 23.70 18.59
CA GLU A 29 -1.13 22.65 18.33
C GLU A 29 -1.48 21.37 19.10
N ILE A 30 -1.94 21.53 20.35
CA ILE A 30 -2.37 20.40 21.19
C ILE A 30 -3.65 19.79 20.62
N LEU A 31 -4.61 20.61 20.20
CA LEU A 31 -5.82 20.14 19.54
C LEU A 31 -5.50 19.38 18.25
N GLN A 32 -4.63 19.92 17.40
CA GLN A 32 -4.19 19.24 16.19
C GLN A 32 -3.54 17.89 16.49
N ARG A 33 -2.71 17.81 17.55
CA ARG A 33 -2.07 16.55 17.94
C ARG A 33 -3.08 15.54 18.47
N ILE A 34 -4.07 15.98 19.26
CA ILE A 34 -5.16 15.12 19.74
C ILE A 34 -5.91 14.53 18.56
N ILE A 35 -6.29 15.36 17.57
CA ILE A 35 -6.96 14.90 16.35
C ILE A 35 -6.09 13.84 15.65
N GLN A 36 -4.82 14.12 15.40
CA GLN A 36 -3.92 13.19 14.69
C GLN A 36 -3.73 11.85 15.41
N VAL A 37 -3.66 11.86 16.75
CA VAL A 37 -3.50 10.64 17.56
C VAL A 37 -4.80 9.84 17.66
N ALA A 38 -5.96 10.51 17.61
CA ALA A 38 -7.26 9.86 17.64
C ALA A 38 -7.59 9.11 16.34
N LEU A 39 -6.91 9.43 15.22
CA LEU A 39 -7.20 8.82 13.94
C LEU A 39 -6.49 7.46 13.78
N PRO A 40 -7.20 6.41 13.33
CA PRO A 40 -6.61 5.15 12.91
C PRO A 40 -5.48 5.35 11.89
N ARG A 41 -4.53 4.42 11.79
CA ARG A 41 -3.48 4.46 10.76
C ARG A 41 -4.10 4.60 9.36
N LEU A 42 -3.57 5.48 8.51
CA LEU A 42 -4.10 5.69 7.15
C LEU A 42 -3.92 4.45 6.26
N SER A 43 -5.02 3.77 5.95
CA SER A 43 -5.11 2.68 4.97
C SER A 43 -6.44 2.75 4.22
N PHE A 44 -6.66 1.93 3.19
CA PHE A 44 -7.97 1.86 2.53
C PHE A 44 -9.05 1.32 3.48
N LYS A 45 -8.71 0.33 4.31
CA LYS A 45 -9.65 -0.28 5.28
C LYS A 45 -10.10 0.67 6.38
N THR A 46 -9.21 1.54 6.84
CA THR A 46 -9.50 2.48 7.95
C THR A 46 -9.97 3.84 7.46
N PHE A 47 -9.99 4.10 6.15
CA PHE A 47 -10.29 5.43 5.62
C PHE A 47 -11.68 5.92 6.04
N ARG A 48 -12.68 5.02 5.97
CA ARG A 48 -14.04 5.31 6.42
C ARG A 48 -14.10 5.65 7.91
N GLU A 49 -13.44 4.87 8.76
CA GLU A 49 -13.37 5.11 10.19
C GLU A 49 -12.71 6.47 10.50
N ARG A 50 -11.61 6.80 9.81
CA ARG A 50 -10.96 8.12 9.92
C ARG A 50 -11.93 9.25 9.54
N TYR A 51 -12.69 9.08 8.45
CA TYR A 51 -13.68 10.07 8.01
C TYR A 51 -14.76 10.29 9.07
N ASP A 52 -15.33 9.22 9.61
CA ASP A 52 -16.39 9.29 10.63
C ASP A 52 -15.90 10.00 11.90
N ILE A 53 -14.68 9.67 12.35
CA ILE A 53 -14.04 10.35 13.50
C ILE A 53 -13.88 11.86 13.21
N LEU A 54 -13.36 12.23 12.04
CA LEU A 54 -13.21 13.64 11.67
C LEU A 54 -14.54 14.39 11.61
N LEU A 55 -15.62 13.75 11.13
CA LEU A 55 -16.97 14.34 11.14
C LEU A 55 -17.50 14.58 12.55
N VAL A 56 -17.26 13.66 13.48
CA VAL A 56 -17.62 13.84 14.90
C VAL A 56 -16.84 15.02 15.50
N LEU A 57 -15.53 15.08 15.24
CA LEU A 57 -14.67 16.17 15.72
C LEU A 57 -15.07 17.53 15.13
N CYS A 58 -15.58 17.55 13.90
CA CYS A 58 -16.13 18.76 13.28
C CYS A 58 -17.34 19.36 14.02
N ARG A 59 -18.03 18.59 14.86
CA ARG A 59 -19.24 19.04 15.59
C ARG A 59 -18.92 19.65 16.96
N VAL A 60 -17.67 19.57 17.42
CA VAL A 60 -17.29 20.00 18.78
C VAL A 60 -17.39 21.53 18.93
N ASN A 61 -16.63 22.28 18.13
CA ASN A 61 -16.72 23.74 18.01
C ASN A 61 -16.01 24.21 16.73
N LYS A 62 -16.03 25.53 16.45
CA LYS A 62 -15.45 26.11 15.22
C LYS A 62 -13.96 25.81 15.04
N LEU A 63 -13.17 25.79 16.11
CA LEU A 63 -11.73 25.53 16.03
C LEU A 63 -11.44 24.06 15.71
N TRP A 64 -12.12 23.13 16.39
CA TRP A 64 -12.03 21.71 16.08
C TRP A 64 -12.50 21.41 14.65
N ALA A 65 -13.59 22.04 14.22
CA ALA A 65 -14.09 21.94 12.86
C ALA A 65 -13.04 22.36 11.83
N ALA A 66 -12.41 23.51 12.00
CA ALA A 66 -11.37 23.97 11.07
C ALA A 66 -10.17 23.00 11.02
N LEU A 67 -9.72 22.48 12.16
CA LEU A 67 -8.60 21.54 12.21
C LEU A 67 -8.95 20.17 11.63
N ALA A 68 -10.12 19.63 11.96
CA ALA A 68 -10.60 18.36 11.45
C ALA A 68 -10.88 18.42 9.94
N GLN A 69 -11.46 19.51 9.44
CA GLN A 69 -11.60 19.77 8.00
C GLN A 69 -10.23 19.82 7.31
N ARG A 70 -9.24 20.52 7.89
CA ARG A 70 -7.90 20.55 7.31
C ARG A 70 -7.28 19.15 7.21
N GLU A 71 -7.46 18.31 8.23
CA GLU A 71 -6.97 16.92 8.20
C GLU A 71 -7.77 16.04 7.23
N LEU A 72 -9.06 16.28 7.07
CA LEU A 72 -9.92 15.62 6.09
C LEU A 72 -9.46 15.89 4.65
N TYR A 73 -9.12 17.14 4.32
CA TYR A 73 -8.61 17.51 3.00
C TYR A 73 -7.13 17.13 2.80
N ARG A 74 -6.39 16.81 3.86
CA ARG A 74 -4.98 16.41 3.76
C ARG A 74 -4.81 15.03 3.13
N HIS A 75 -5.75 14.13 3.41
CA HIS A 75 -5.76 12.75 2.94
C HIS A 75 -7.11 12.46 2.30
N VAL A 76 -7.13 12.32 0.99
CA VAL A 76 -8.37 12.21 0.21
C VAL A 76 -8.46 10.85 -0.45
N TRP A 77 -9.63 10.23 -0.36
CA TRP A 77 -9.98 9.01 -1.06
C TRP A 77 -11.17 9.28 -1.96
N LEU A 78 -11.02 9.02 -3.25
CA LEU A 78 -12.05 9.18 -4.25
C LEU A 78 -12.31 7.81 -4.85
N ASN A 79 -13.56 7.35 -4.74
CA ASN A 79 -13.96 6.01 -5.17
C ASN A 79 -14.77 5.97 -6.48
N HIS A 80 -15.05 7.13 -7.06
CA HIS A 80 -15.78 7.27 -8.33
C HIS A 80 -15.64 8.69 -8.90
N GLU A 81 -15.99 8.85 -10.18
CA GLU A 81 -15.89 10.12 -10.93
C GLU A 81 -16.67 11.26 -10.26
N VAL A 82 -17.92 11.01 -9.85
CA VAL A 82 -18.76 12.06 -9.23
C VAL A 82 -18.13 12.66 -7.96
N ALA A 83 -17.40 11.86 -7.17
CA ALA A 83 -16.72 12.34 -5.97
C ALA A 83 -15.50 13.18 -6.35
N ALA A 84 -14.77 12.78 -7.40
CA ALA A 84 -13.65 13.53 -7.92
C ALA A 84 -14.08 14.86 -8.57
N ASP A 85 -15.18 14.89 -9.31
CA ASP A 85 -15.75 16.13 -9.85
C ASP A 85 -16.22 17.05 -8.74
N ALA A 86 -16.94 16.54 -7.73
CA ALA A 86 -17.34 17.34 -6.58
C ALA A 86 -16.13 17.88 -5.80
N TYR A 87 -15.07 17.08 -5.72
CA TYR A 87 -13.80 17.49 -5.11
C TYR A 87 -13.14 18.63 -5.91
N LEU A 88 -13.10 18.53 -7.24
CA LEU A 88 -12.58 19.56 -8.13
C LEU A 88 -13.45 20.81 -8.18
N ALA A 89 -14.77 20.68 -8.12
CA ALA A 89 -15.71 21.80 -8.13
C ALA A 89 -15.49 22.73 -6.93
N ASN A 90 -15.00 22.19 -5.81
CA ASN A 90 -14.58 22.97 -4.64
C ASN A 90 -13.24 23.72 -4.82
N SER A 91 -12.78 23.91 -6.07
CA SER A 91 -11.51 24.51 -6.50
C SER A 91 -11.10 25.83 -5.84
N SER A 92 -12.06 26.60 -5.31
CA SER A 92 -11.79 27.87 -4.61
C SER A 92 -11.23 27.69 -3.20
N SER A 93 -11.28 26.48 -2.65
CA SER A 93 -10.85 26.20 -1.28
C SER A 93 -9.33 26.08 -1.17
N THR A 94 -8.73 26.89 -0.31
CA THR A 94 -7.31 26.76 0.09
C THR A 94 -6.99 25.39 0.71
N LEU A 95 -8.01 24.65 1.17
CA LEU A 95 -7.85 23.30 1.71
C LEU A 95 -7.41 22.29 0.64
N LEU A 96 -7.87 22.41 -0.60
CA LEU A 96 -7.49 21.51 -1.69
C LEU A 96 -5.98 21.56 -1.97
N GLN A 97 -5.39 22.75 -1.91
CA GLN A 97 -3.95 22.94 -2.10
C GLN A 97 -3.12 22.31 -0.97
N GLY A 98 -3.75 21.97 0.16
CA GLY A 98 -3.14 21.26 1.30
C GLY A 98 -3.25 19.74 1.22
N THR A 99 -3.76 19.19 0.12
CA THR A 99 -3.83 17.74 -0.08
C THR A 99 -2.45 17.16 -0.26
N ASN A 100 -2.06 16.26 0.62
CA ASN A 100 -0.75 15.62 0.59
C ASN A 100 -0.84 14.16 0.12
N SER A 101 -2.01 13.53 0.24
CA SER A 101 -2.24 12.14 -0.13
C SER A 101 -3.55 12.00 -0.87
N LEU A 102 -3.49 11.39 -2.04
CA LEU A 102 -4.64 11.05 -2.87
C LEU A 102 -4.67 9.54 -3.07
N ARG A 103 -5.83 8.95 -2.84
CA ARG A 103 -6.11 7.54 -3.07
C ARG A 103 -7.30 7.45 -4.01
N LEU A 104 -7.14 6.74 -5.11
CA LEU A 104 -8.18 6.48 -6.09
C LEU A 104 -8.44 4.98 -6.08
N ASN A 105 -9.70 4.60 -5.93
CA ASN A 105 -10.10 3.19 -5.98
C ASN A 105 -11.39 3.07 -6.76
N GLU A 106 -11.40 2.32 -7.85
CA GLU A 106 -12.66 2.04 -8.54
C GLU A 106 -13.61 1.23 -7.65
N ALA A 107 -14.89 1.64 -7.63
CA ALA A 107 -15.93 0.91 -6.95
C ALA A 107 -16.11 -0.49 -7.55
N ASP A 108 -16.71 -1.40 -6.76
CA ASP A 108 -16.82 -2.82 -7.11
C ASP A 108 -17.71 -3.06 -8.34
N VAL A 109 -17.14 -3.64 -9.41
CA VAL A 109 -17.84 -3.88 -10.69
C VAL A 109 -19.04 -4.81 -10.52
N ASP A 110 -19.05 -5.64 -9.48
CA ASP A 110 -20.12 -6.60 -9.18
C ASP A 110 -21.43 -5.95 -8.73
N GLN A 111 -21.47 -4.63 -8.55
CA GLN A 111 -22.71 -3.91 -8.27
C GLN A 111 -23.24 -3.22 -9.54
N PRO A 112 -24.41 -3.62 -10.07
CA PRO A 112 -24.95 -3.12 -11.35
C PRO A 112 -25.35 -1.63 -11.37
N ALA A 113 -25.08 -0.90 -10.28
CA ALA A 113 -25.35 0.53 -10.13
C ALA A 113 -24.09 1.30 -9.69
N THR A 114 -22.89 0.78 -9.90
CA THR A 114 -21.68 1.53 -9.57
C THR A 114 -21.54 2.77 -10.44
N PRO A 115 -21.29 3.94 -9.83
CA PRO A 115 -20.95 5.14 -10.58
C PRO A 115 -19.67 4.92 -11.40
N PRO A 116 -19.48 5.69 -12.49
CA PRO A 116 -18.32 5.54 -13.36
C PRO A 116 -17.00 5.71 -12.61
N ALA A 117 -16.01 4.93 -13.05
CA ALA A 117 -14.64 4.99 -12.58
C ALA A 117 -14.00 6.36 -12.85
N VAL A 118 -12.96 6.70 -12.07
CA VAL A 118 -12.18 7.91 -12.33
C VAL A 118 -11.48 7.77 -13.67
N THR A 119 -11.71 8.70 -14.59
CA THR A 119 -11.08 8.67 -15.92
C THR A 119 -9.65 9.23 -15.88
N THR A 120 -8.83 8.91 -16.89
CA THR A 120 -7.48 9.47 -17.05
C THR A 120 -7.49 11.01 -17.13
N THR A 121 -8.48 11.58 -17.83
CA THR A 121 -8.63 13.04 -17.95
C THR A 121 -8.93 13.70 -16.61
N LEU A 122 -9.72 13.03 -15.77
CA LEU A 122 -10.03 13.48 -14.42
C LEU A 122 -8.83 13.37 -13.48
N LEU A 123 -8.06 12.28 -13.57
CA LEU A 123 -6.79 12.14 -12.85
C LEU A 123 -5.84 13.30 -13.18
N ASP A 124 -5.66 13.61 -14.47
CA ASP A 124 -4.84 14.75 -14.89
C ASP A 124 -5.33 16.09 -14.33
N ALA A 125 -6.65 16.29 -14.29
CA ALA A 125 -7.25 17.48 -13.72
C ALA A 125 -7.00 17.58 -12.20
N LEU A 126 -7.09 16.46 -11.48
CA LEU A 126 -6.74 16.37 -10.06
C LEU A 126 -5.27 16.71 -9.83
N LEU A 127 -4.34 16.06 -10.53
CA LEU A 127 -2.90 16.27 -10.32
C LEU A 127 -2.49 17.74 -10.52
N LYS A 128 -3.04 18.41 -11.54
CA LYS A 128 -2.80 19.84 -11.79
C LYS A 128 -3.27 20.76 -10.66
N ARG A 129 -4.19 20.31 -9.81
CA ARG A 129 -4.76 21.08 -8.69
C ARG A 129 -4.15 20.74 -7.33
N LEU A 130 -3.30 19.72 -7.27
CA LEU A 130 -2.72 19.20 -6.02
C LEU A 130 -1.19 19.32 -6.03
N PRO A 131 -0.64 20.55 -6.01
CA PRO A 131 0.80 20.78 -6.14
C PRO A 131 1.62 20.25 -4.96
N LYS A 132 0.99 20.01 -3.80
CA LYS A 132 1.63 19.46 -2.59
C LYS A 132 1.47 17.95 -2.45
N LEU A 133 0.98 17.28 -3.50
CA LEU A 133 0.74 15.85 -3.46
C LEU A 133 2.07 15.10 -3.30
N SER A 134 2.21 14.39 -2.18
CA SER A 134 3.39 13.59 -1.82
C SER A 134 3.14 12.09 -1.92
N VAL A 135 1.87 11.68 -1.90
CA VAL A 135 1.44 10.28 -1.94
C VAL A 135 0.30 10.13 -2.94
N LEU A 136 0.48 9.29 -3.96
CA LEU A 136 -0.56 8.89 -4.90
C LEU A 136 -0.70 7.37 -4.90
N HIS A 137 -1.91 6.89 -4.60
CA HIS A 137 -2.27 5.50 -4.79
C HIS A 137 -3.41 5.45 -5.81
N ALA A 138 -3.17 4.86 -6.97
CA ALA A 138 -4.18 4.64 -8.00
C ALA A 138 -4.43 3.14 -8.13
N THR A 139 -5.67 2.73 -7.88
CA THR A 139 -6.10 1.34 -8.02
C THR A 139 -7.33 1.27 -8.93
N SER A 140 -7.27 0.39 -9.93
CA SER A 140 -8.40 0.08 -10.81
C SER A 140 -8.93 -1.31 -10.48
N LYS A 141 -10.21 -1.58 -10.71
CA LYS A 141 -10.79 -2.93 -10.56
C LYS A 141 -11.22 -3.52 -11.89
N THR A 142 -11.33 -2.69 -12.92
CA THR A 142 -11.60 -3.18 -14.27
C THR A 142 -10.43 -4.02 -14.74
N SER A 143 -10.73 -5.12 -15.44
CA SER A 143 -9.68 -5.92 -16.07
C SER A 143 -8.88 -4.98 -16.96
N ALA A 144 -7.56 -5.01 -16.82
CA ALA A 144 -6.66 -3.96 -17.32
C ALA A 144 -6.65 -3.82 -18.86
N HIS A 145 -7.46 -4.61 -19.58
CA HIS A 145 -7.46 -4.75 -21.02
C HIS A 145 -8.30 -3.70 -21.76
N GLU A 146 -9.37 -3.12 -21.20
CA GLU A 146 -10.27 -2.29 -22.04
C GLU A 146 -10.44 -0.82 -21.58
N GLU A 147 -10.58 -0.48 -20.29
CA GLU A 147 -10.89 0.93 -19.90
C GLU A 147 -10.28 1.41 -18.57
N GLY A 148 -9.23 0.73 -18.06
CA GLY A 148 -8.62 1.10 -16.78
C GLY A 148 -7.97 2.50 -16.77
N VAL A 149 -7.83 3.07 -15.57
CA VAL A 149 -7.09 4.32 -15.33
C VAL A 149 -5.70 4.23 -15.94
N THR A 150 -5.33 5.22 -16.76
CA THR A 150 -3.97 5.35 -17.27
C THR A 150 -3.22 6.42 -16.48
N VAL A 151 -2.07 6.08 -15.95
CA VAL A 151 -1.20 6.99 -15.21
C VAL A 151 -0.07 7.50 -16.12
N ASP A 152 -0.07 8.79 -16.43
CA ASP A 152 1.04 9.44 -17.15
C ASP A 152 2.12 9.91 -16.18
N LEU A 153 3.25 9.21 -16.16
CA LEU A 153 4.42 9.57 -15.33
C LEU A 153 5.03 10.93 -15.70
N SER A 154 4.92 11.38 -16.97
CA SER A 154 5.34 12.74 -17.41
C SER A 154 4.41 13.82 -16.86
N ALA A 155 3.11 13.55 -16.78
CA ALA A 155 2.16 14.46 -16.14
C ALA A 155 2.45 14.54 -14.64
N LEU A 156 2.66 13.40 -13.98
CA LEU A 156 3.02 13.35 -12.56
C LEU A 156 4.29 14.12 -12.25
N SER A 157 5.36 13.95 -13.01
CA SER A 157 6.63 14.65 -12.75
C SER A 157 6.50 16.17 -12.87
N ARG A 158 5.58 16.67 -13.70
CA ARG A 158 5.34 18.10 -13.90
C ARG A 158 4.39 18.68 -12.87
N SER A 159 3.32 17.97 -12.54
CA SER A 159 2.24 18.45 -11.67
C SER A 159 2.51 18.21 -10.18
N CYS A 160 3.23 17.14 -9.85
CA CYS A 160 3.51 16.72 -8.48
C CYS A 160 5.02 16.45 -8.32
N PRO A 161 5.89 17.48 -8.40
CA PRO A 161 7.33 17.29 -8.35
C PRO A 161 7.82 16.71 -7.01
N ASP A 162 7.07 16.95 -5.93
CA ASP A 162 7.39 16.49 -4.57
C ASP A 162 6.78 15.11 -4.24
N LEU A 163 6.36 14.34 -5.26
CA LEU A 163 5.79 13.00 -5.06
C LEU A 163 6.84 12.05 -4.47
N GLU A 164 6.60 11.58 -3.25
CA GLU A 164 7.49 10.66 -2.52
C GLU A 164 7.05 9.20 -2.63
N ARG A 165 5.75 8.95 -2.79
CA ARG A 165 5.15 7.62 -2.84
C ARG A 165 4.17 7.50 -4.00
N LEU A 166 4.38 6.49 -4.84
CA LEU A 166 3.51 6.15 -5.94
C LEU A 166 3.16 4.67 -5.82
N ALA A 167 1.86 4.37 -5.77
CA ALA A 167 1.34 3.01 -5.83
C ALA A 167 0.36 2.93 -6.99
N ILE A 168 0.58 1.98 -7.90
CA ILE A 168 -0.24 1.75 -9.08
C ILE A 168 -0.63 0.27 -9.07
N ASP A 169 -1.93 0.00 -9.11
CA ASP A 169 -2.50 -1.35 -9.07
C ASP A 169 -3.60 -1.50 -10.11
N PHE A 170 -3.49 -2.49 -11.00
CA PHE A 170 -4.43 -2.71 -12.11
C PHE A 170 -4.60 -1.51 -13.06
N CYS A 171 -3.73 -0.52 -13.02
CA CYS A 171 -3.75 0.62 -13.94
C CYS A 171 -2.77 0.42 -15.09
N ARG A 172 -3.03 1.13 -16.19
CA ARG A 172 -2.06 1.29 -17.29
C ARG A 172 -1.07 2.40 -16.98
N ILE A 173 0.14 2.30 -17.51
CA ILE A 173 1.10 3.40 -17.48
C ILE A 173 1.26 3.89 -18.91
N ALA A 174 0.89 5.15 -19.17
CA ALA A 174 1.06 5.70 -20.52
C ALA A 174 2.55 5.91 -20.80
N PRO A 175 3.10 5.35 -21.88
CA PRO A 175 4.39 5.82 -22.37
C PRO A 175 4.24 7.28 -22.78
N SER A 176 5.12 8.14 -22.27
CA SER A 176 5.07 9.55 -22.61
C SER A 176 5.25 9.75 -24.11
N ALA A 177 4.31 10.45 -24.75
CA ALA A 177 4.43 10.84 -26.16
C ALA A 177 5.71 11.65 -26.43
N ASN A 178 6.22 12.34 -25.40
CA ASN A 178 7.51 13.01 -25.44
C ASN A 178 8.59 12.03 -25.00
N MET A 179 9.51 11.67 -25.88
CA MET A 179 10.68 10.84 -25.57
C MET A 179 11.72 11.51 -24.65
N ALA A 180 11.34 12.57 -23.92
CA ALA A 180 12.22 13.18 -22.95
C ALA A 180 12.29 12.31 -21.68
N PRO A 181 13.48 12.09 -21.10
CA PRO A 181 13.59 11.37 -19.84
C PRO A 181 12.84 12.12 -18.74
N GLN A 182 11.94 11.41 -18.07
CA GLN A 182 11.16 11.90 -16.95
C GLN A 182 11.99 11.77 -15.68
N ARG A 183 11.87 12.74 -14.77
CA ARG A 183 12.62 12.72 -13.51
C ARG A 183 11.68 12.88 -12.33
N LEU A 184 11.44 11.80 -11.59
CA LEU A 184 10.68 11.82 -10.34
C LEU A 184 11.68 11.91 -9.17
N SER A 185 12.27 13.10 -9.03
CA SER A 185 13.46 13.33 -8.19
C SER A 185 13.26 13.03 -6.69
N PHE A 186 12.02 13.06 -6.21
CA PHE A 186 11.68 12.84 -4.80
C PHE A 186 11.04 11.47 -4.54
N LEU A 187 10.79 10.68 -5.59
CA LEU A 187 10.12 9.40 -5.43
C LEU A 187 11.04 8.41 -4.70
N ARG A 188 10.60 7.98 -3.52
CA ARG A 188 11.31 7.03 -2.66
C ARG A 188 10.69 5.66 -2.64
N HIS A 189 9.37 5.60 -2.81
CA HIS A 189 8.59 4.38 -2.71
C HIS A 189 7.75 4.22 -3.97
N LEU A 190 7.97 3.12 -4.67
CA LEU A 190 7.24 2.76 -5.87
C LEU A 190 6.63 1.37 -5.67
N ALA A 191 5.31 1.28 -5.79
CA ALA A 191 4.61 0.00 -5.86
C ALA A 191 3.89 -0.13 -7.19
N LEU A 192 4.11 -1.27 -7.81
CA LEU A 192 3.73 -1.60 -9.16
C LEU A 192 3.08 -2.97 -9.13
N SER A 193 1.80 -3.04 -9.45
CA SER A 193 0.98 -4.23 -9.23
C SER A 193 -0.01 -4.45 -10.38
N TYR A 194 -0.12 -5.71 -10.84
CA TYR A 194 -1.06 -6.19 -11.87
C TYR A 194 -1.14 -5.32 -13.14
N PHE A 195 -0.09 -5.31 -13.96
CA PHE A 195 -0.11 -4.61 -15.25
C PHE A 195 -0.85 -5.40 -16.33
N ALA A 196 -1.57 -4.67 -17.20
CA ALA A 196 -2.19 -5.23 -18.40
C ALA A 196 -1.16 -5.78 -19.39
N ASP A 197 -0.07 -5.03 -19.55
CA ASP A 197 0.98 -5.25 -20.53
C ASP A 197 2.35 -4.98 -19.86
N PRO A 198 3.21 -6.00 -19.73
CA PRO A 198 4.57 -5.83 -19.20
C PRO A 198 5.41 -4.82 -19.98
N SER A 199 5.17 -4.67 -21.29
CA SER A 199 5.94 -3.77 -22.16
C SER A 199 5.70 -2.29 -21.83
N ASP A 200 4.49 -1.92 -21.41
CA ASP A 200 4.16 -0.57 -20.94
C ASP A 200 5.05 -0.18 -19.75
N LEU A 201 5.26 -1.14 -18.84
CA LEU A 201 6.11 -0.93 -17.68
C LEU A 201 7.58 -0.82 -18.09
N GLU A 202 8.07 -1.69 -18.97
CA GLU A 202 9.46 -1.67 -19.42
C GLU A 202 9.79 -0.33 -20.10
N LEU A 203 8.92 0.13 -21.01
CA LEU A 203 9.04 1.42 -21.68
C LEU A 203 9.00 2.59 -20.70
N SER A 204 8.05 2.57 -19.76
CA SER A 204 7.88 3.64 -18.77
C SER A 204 9.09 3.73 -17.83
N LEU A 205 9.59 2.59 -17.35
CA LEU A 205 10.80 2.57 -16.54
C LEU A 205 11.97 3.08 -17.38
N ARG A 206 12.22 2.56 -18.59
CA ARG A 206 13.34 3.01 -19.44
C ARG A 206 13.43 4.54 -19.55
N MET A 207 12.29 5.21 -19.64
CA MET A 207 12.20 6.67 -19.79
C MET A 207 12.20 7.45 -18.47
N THR A 208 12.16 6.79 -17.32
CA THR A 208 12.08 7.43 -16.01
C THR A 208 13.41 7.34 -15.24
N ASP A 209 13.84 8.44 -14.63
CA ASP A 209 14.92 8.53 -13.65
C ASP A 209 14.34 8.64 -12.24
N LEU A 210 14.76 7.72 -11.36
CA LEU A 210 14.29 7.58 -9.97
C LEU A 210 15.50 7.60 -9.00
N PRO A 211 16.20 8.74 -8.89
CA PRO A 211 17.50 8.81 -8.21
C PRO A 211 17.44 8.64 -6.68
N ARG A 212 16.23 8.61 -6.12
CA ARG A 212 15.99 8.44 -4.67
C ARG A 212 15.15 7.21 -4.35
N LEU A 213 14.98 6.28 -5.29
CA LEU A 213 14.18 5.09 -5.07
C LEU A 213 14.84 4.19 -4.00
N GLU A 214 14.21 4.10 -2.84
CA GLU A 214 14.67 3.31 -1.70
C GLU A 214 13.87 2.01 -1.54
N SER A 215 12.64 1.99 -2.04
CA SER A 215 11.73 0.86 -1.86
C SER A 215 10.95 0.60 -3.13
N LEU A 216 10.98 -0.65 -3.58
CA LEU A 216 10.26 -1.12 -4.75
C LEU A 216 9.41 -2.33 -4.39
N VAL A 217 8.12 -2.25 -4.68
CA VAL A 217 7.18 -3.36 -4.63
C VAL A 217 6.79 -3.69 -6.06
N PHE A 218 7.01 -4.94 -6.46
CA PHE A 218 6.64 -5.45 -7.76
C PHE A 218 5.77 -6.70 -7.59
N ILE A 219 4.53 -6.62 -8.06
CA ILE A 219 3.54 -7.69 -8.01
C ILE A 219 3.03 -7.94 -9.43
N GLN A 220 3.43 -9.06 -10.03
CA GLN A 220 3.07 -9.37 -11.41
C GLN A 220 1.87 -10.33 -11.45
N GLY A 221 0.79 -9.91 -12.11
CA GLY A 221 -0.47 -10.65 -12.14
C GLY A 221 -0.68 -11.61 -13.32
N TYR A 222 -0.17 -11.24 -14.50
CA TYR A 222 -0.53 -11.88 -15.77
C TYR A 222 0.70 -12.31 -16.55
N GLY A 223 0.52 -13.37 -17.35
CA GLY A 223 1.56 -14.15 -18.03
C GLY A 223 2.65 -13.32 -18.69
N THR A 224 3.78 -13.20 -17.98
CA THR A 224 5.03 -12.66 -18.48
C THR A 224 5.82 -13.76 -19.16
N THR A 225 6.38 -13.47 -20.33
CA THR A 225 7.38 -14.34 -20.95
C THR A 225 8.71 -14.21 -20.20
N GLY A 226 9.62 -15.18 -20.40
CA GLY A 226 10.97 -15.06 -19.83
C GLY A 226 11.73 -13.84 -20.36
N GLU A 227 11.50 -13.45 -21.61
CA GLU A 227 12.11 -12.27 -22.24
C GLU A 227 11.64 -10.97 -21.56
N ASP A 228 10.33 -10.83 -21.30
CA ASP A 228 9.77 -9.68 -20.58
C ASP A 228 10.42 -9.50 -19.20
N ILE A 229 10.65 -10.60 -18.49
CA ILE A 229 11.27 -10.60 -17.16
C ILE A 229 12.76 -10.23 -17.24
N GLU A 230 13.49 -10.70 -18.24
CA GLU A 230 14.90 -10.34 -18.45
C GLU A 230 15.05 -8.85 -18.76
N ASP A 231 14.23 -8.32 -19.68
CA ASP A 231 14.25 -6.90 -20.04
C ASP A 231 13.86 -6.02 -18.85
N LEU A 232 12.80 -6.39 -18.14
CA LEU A 232 12.40 -5.69 -16.91
C LEU A 232 13.53 -5.70 -15.87
N ALA A 233 14.16 -6.86 -15.63
CA ALA A 233 15.26 -6.98 -14.68
C ALA A 233 16.46 -6.12 -15.08
N ALA A 234 16.78 -6.04 -16.38
CA ALA A 234 17.83 -5.15 -16.88
C ALA A 234 17.52 -3.67 -16.58
N ARG A 235 16.25 -3.25 -16.69
CA ARG A 235 15.83 -1.89 -16.32
C ARG A 235 15.86 -1.65 -14.82
N LEU A 236 15.41 -2.62 -14.02
CA LEU A 236 15.40 -2.51 -12.55
C LEU A 236 16.81 -2.53 -11.96
N SER A 237 17.76 -3.20 -12.62
CA SER A 237 19.15 -3.33 -12.16
C SER A 237 19.85 -1.97 -11.95
N ARG A 238 19.46 -0.91 -12.66
CA ARG A 238 20.02 0.44 -12.43
C ARG A 238 19.64 1.04 -11.07
N TYR A 239 18.57 0.56 -10.45
CA TYR A 239 18.11 1.00 -9.13
C TYR A 239 18.52 0.04 -8.02
N ALA A 240 18.84 -1.21 -8.35
CA ALA A 240 19.18 -2.24 -7.38
C ALA A 240 20.22 -1.80 -6.33
N PRO A 241 21.30 -1.06 -6.66
CA PRO A 241 22.31 -0.68 -5.66
C PRO A 241 21.80 0.24 -4.54
N GLN A 242 20.71 1.00 -4.76
CA GLN A 242 20.16 1.96 -3.79
C GLN A 242 18.89 1.46 -3.10
N LEU A 243 18.31 0.33 -3.54
CA LEU A 243 17.13 -0.24 -2.91
C LEU A 243 17.47 -0.77 -1.51
N LYS A 244 16.73 -0.25 -0.52
CA LYS A 244 16.75 -0.70 0.88
C LYS A 244 15.67 -1.74 1.17
N ALA A 245 14.54 -1.64 0.48
CA ALA A 245 13.44 -2.59 0.59
C ALA A 245 13.00 -3.08 -0.79
N PHE A 246 12.82 -4.38 -0.95
CA PHE A 246 12.33 -4.97 -2.19
C PHE A 246 11.27 -6.02 -1.88
N THR A 247 10.14 -5.94 -2.57
CA THR A 247 9.08 -6.94 -2.53
C THR A 247 8.83 -7.45 -3.94
N LEU A 248 8.88 -8.76 -4.10
CA LEU A 248 8.59 -9.45 -5.36
C LEU A 248 7.51 -10.48 -5.12
N SER A 249 6.47 -10.44 -5.94
CA SER A 249 5.41 -11.43 -5.93
C SER A 249 4.90 -11.69 -7.34
N PHE A 250 4.54 -12.94 -7.62
CA PHE A 250 3.95 -13.35 -8.88
C PHE A 250 2.63 -14.05 -8.59
N ALA A 251 1.59 -13.70 -9.34
CA ALA A 251 0.33 -14.42 -9.26
C ALA A 251 0.49 -15.79 -9.92
N ASP A 252 1.13 -15.88 -11.08
CA ASP A 252 1.40 -17.16 -11.76
C ASP A 252 2.75 -17.74 -11.31
N THR A 253 2.87 -19.07 -11.24
CA THR A 253 4.06 -19.78 -10.77
C THR A 253 4.77 -20.51 -11.90
N GLY A 254 5.00 -19.78 -12.99
CA GLY A 254 5.73 -20.26 -14.15
C GLY A 254 7.25 -20.32 -13.89
N PRO A 255 7.99 -21.23 -14.54
CA PRO A 255 9.45 -21.29 -14.45
C PRO A 255 10.12 -20.00 -14.95
N HIS A 256 9.41 -19.20 -15.75
CA HIS A 256 9.87 -17.92 -16.30
C HIS A 256 9.80 -16.76 -15.30
N ASN A 257 9.14 -16.95 -14.15
CA ASN A 257 8.95 -15.90 -13.16
C ASN A 257 10.15 -15.85 -12.20
N GLN A 258 11.37 -15.77 -12.76
CA GLN A 258 12.59 -15.65 -11.99
C GLN A 258 13.43 -14.48 -12.50
N LEU A 259 13.71 -13.52 -11.61
CA LEU A 259 14.68 -12.47 -11.89
C LEU A 259 16.10 -13.07 -12.00
N PRO A 260 16.91 -12.60 -12.97
CA PRO A 260 18.25 -13.13 -13.22
C PRO A 260 19.21 -12.88 -12.04
N SER A 261 20.21 -13.75 -11.88
CA SER A 261 21.20 -13.66 -10.80
C SER A 261 21.95 -12.34 -10.75
N SER A 262 22.13 -11.68 -11.89
CA SER A 262 22.77 -10.37 -12.02
C SER A 262 22.00 -9.27 -11.27
N PHE A 263 20.67 -9.33 -11.29
CA PHE A 263 19.82 -8.39 -10.56
C PHE A 263 19.99 -8.56 -9.05
N TRP A 264 19.89 -9.80 -8.55
CA TRP A 264 20.05 -10.09 -7.12
C TRP A 264 21.44 -9.68 -6.59
N SER A 265 22.48 -9.94 -7.38
CA SER A 265 23.86 -9.56 -7.03
C SER A 265 24.10 -8.05 -7.02
N ALA A 266 23.23 -7.26 -7.65
CA ALA A 266 23.33 -5.79 -7.68
C ALA A 266 22.69 -5.11 -6.46
N LEU A 267 21.95 -5.85 -5.61
CA LEU A 267 21.23 -5.32 -4.44
C LEU A 267 22.18 -5.09 -3.25
N SER A 268 23.07 -4.11 -3.36
CA SER A 268 24.12 -3.84 -2.36
C SER A 268 23.68 -3.10 -1.10
N SER A 269 22.50 -2.45 -1.12
CA SER A 269 21.95 -1.69 0.01
C SER A 269 20.70 -2.33 0.64
N LEU A 270 20.35 -3.55 0.23
CA LEU A 270 19.09 -4.19 0.63
C LEU A 270 19.09 -4.57 2.12
N GLU A 271 18.13 -4.04 2.87
CA GLU A 271 17.90 -4.32 4.29
C GLU A 271 16.65 -5.18 4.53
N ALA A 272 15.63 -5.05 3.67
CA ALA A 272 14.35 -5.73 3.79
C ALA A 272 13.97 -6.41 2.47
N LEU A 273 13.64 -7.70 2.51
CA LEU A 273 13.24 -8.49 1.35
C LEU A 273 11.94 -9.23 1.64
N ALA A 274 10.96 -9.12 0.74
CA ALA A 274 9.74 -9.91 0.76
C ALA A 274 9.59 -10.72 -0.52
N LEU A 275 9.41 -12.03 -0.38
CA LEU A 275 9.26 -12.99 -1.48
C LEU A 275 8.08 -13.92 -1.22
N ASP A 276 7.47 -14.43 -2.28
CA ASP A 276 6.50 -15.52 -2.18
C ASP A 276 7.20 -16.82 -1.72
N HIS A 277 6.47 -17.66 -0.98
CA HIS A 277 7.01 -18.84 -0.31
C HIS A 277 7.53 -19.93 -1.25
N ASP A 278 7.10 -19.90 -2.50
CA ASP A 278 7.43 -20.82 -3.58
C ASP A 278 8.55 -20.29 -4.50
N TYR A 279 9.02 -19.07 -4.24
CA TYR A 279 10.17 -18.51 -4.92
C TYR A 279 11.46 -19.28 -4.55
N THR A 280 12.52 -19.11 -5.34
CA THR A 280 13.84 -19.74 -5.12
C THR A 280 14.65 -19.06 -4.00
N ILE A 281 14.04 -18.92 -2.81
CA ILE A 281 14.57 -18.19 -1.65
C ILE A 281 16.03 -18.58 -1.32
N PRO A 282 16.44 -19.87 -1.23
CA PRO A 282 17.83 -20.23 -0.96
C PRO A 282 18.81 -19.63 -1.98
N SER A 283 18.49 -19.72 -3.27
CA SER A 283 19.34 -19.21 -4.35
C SER A 283 19.44 -17.69 -4.31
N VAL A 284 18.32 -17.00 -4.08
CA VAL A 284 18.32 -15.53 -3.94
C VAL A 284 19.20 -15.10 -2.78
N LEU A 285 19.02 -15.68 -1.60
CA LEU A 285 19.76 -15.28 -0.40
C LEU A 285 21.27 -15.54 -0.54
N GLN A 286 21.69 -16.55 -1.31
CA GLN A 286 23.11 -16.79 -1.62
C GLN A 286 23.73 -15.73 -2.52
N LEU A 287 22.93 -15.11 -3.40
CA LEU A 287 23.38 -14.09 -4.35
C LEU A 287 23.41 -12.68 -3.77
N LEU A 288 22.65 -12.42 -2.69
CA LEU A 288 22.58 -11.10 -2.07
C LEU A 288 23.92 -10.70 -1.44
N PRO A 289 24.51 -9.56 -1.88
CA PRO A 289 25.72 -9.05 -1.25
C PRO A 289 25.45 -8.31 0.07
N ALA A 290 24.24 -7.77 0.25
CA ALA A 290 23.88 -6.95 1.39
C ALA A 290 23.49 -7.78 2.64
N PRO A 291 23.79 -7.28 3.86
CA PRO A 291 23.33 -7.88 5.09
C PRO A 291 21.83 -7.59 5.30
N LEU A 292 21.01 -8.61 5.12
CA LEU A 292 19.57 -8.53 5.29
C LEU A 292 19.20 -8.43 6.77
N ARG A 293 18.29 -7.52 7.12
CA ARG A 293 17.76 -7.33 8.47
C ARG A 293 16.37 -7.91 8.65
N ARG A 294 15.54 -7.87 7.59
CA ARG A 294 14.17 -8.37 7.61
C ARG A 294 13.92 -9.23 6.37
N LEU A 295 13.38 -10.43 6.58
CA LEU A 295 12.90 -11.30 5.52
C LEU A 295 11.42 -11.54 5.75
N GLN A 296 10.61 -11.33 4.72
CA GLN A 296 9.19 -11.67 4.74
C GLN A 296 8.92 -12.76 3.71
N VAL A 297 8.27 -13.81 4.18
CA VAL A 297 7.74 -14.87 3.33
C VAL A 297 6.26 -14.55 3.14
N ARG A 298 5.80 -14.53 1.89
CA ARG A 298 4.42 -14.24 1.55
C ARG A 298 3.71 -15.51 1.09
N PRO A 299 2.41 -15.67 1.39
CA PRO A 299 1.61 -16.64 0.66
C PRO A 299 1.61 -16.25 -0.83
N SER A 300 1.62 -17.21 -1.75
CA SER A 300 1.37 -16.91 -3.15
C SER A 300 0.05 -16.16 -3.27
N LEU A 301 -0.02 -15.23 -4.22
CA LEU A 301 -1.28 -14.55 -4.49
C LEU A 301 -2.29 -15.61 -4.91
N GLN A 302 -1.96 -16.53 -5.82
CA GLN A 302 -2.91 -17.58 -6.24
C GLN A 302 -3.01 -18.77 -5.27
N TYR A 303 -4.06 -19.58 -5.44
CA TYR A 303 -4.29 -20.81 -4.66
C TYR A 303 -3.22 -21.89 -4.88
N LEU A 304 -2.38 -21.74 -5.90
CA LEU A 304 -1.35 -22.70 -6.26
C LEU A 304 -0.03 -21.96 -6.47
N PRO A 305 1.08 -22.53 -5.98
CA PRO A 305 1.19 -23.72 -5.15
C PRO A 305 0.74 -23.49 -3.70
N PRO A 306 0.40 -24.55 -2.95
CA PRO A 306 0.07 -24.42 -1.53
C PRO A 306 1.24 -23.90 -0.70
N LEU A 307 0.92 -23.15 0.36
CA LEU A 307 1.90 -22.63 1.31
C LEU A 307 2.86 -23.72 1.81
N THR A 308 4.15 -23.44 1.71
CA THR A 308 5.23 -24.27 2.25
C THR A 308 6.29 -23.42 2.92
N PHE A 309 6.98 -23.98 3.90
CA PHE A 309 8.10 -23.34 4.60
C PHE A 309 9.46 -23.98 4.26
N SER A 310 9.48 -25.02 3.42
CA SER A 310 10.71 -25.75 3.10
C SER A 310 11.81 -24.87 2.48
N PRO A 311 11.54 -23.99 1.49
CA PRO A 311 12.59 -23.14 0.93
C PRO A 311 13.27 -22.24 1.96
N VAL A 312 12.50 -21.76 2.94
CA VAL A 312 13.01 -20.92 4.03
C VAL A 312 13.83 -21.76 5.00
N ALA A 313 13.34 -22.94 5.40
CA ALA A 313 14.06 -23.87 6.27
C ALA A 313 15.40 -24.28 5.64
N ASP A 314 15.43 -24.57 4.34
CA ASP A 314 16.64 -24.95 3.62
C ASP A 314 17.67 -23.82 3.58
N ALA A 315 17.21 -22.58 3.37
CA ALA A 315 18.08 -21.40 3.44
C ALA A 315 18.67 -21.17 4.85
N LEU A 316 17.89 -21.45 5.91
CA LEU A 316 18.34 -21.28 7.30
C LEU A 316 19.29 -22.40 7.76
N LYS A 317 19.18 -23.62 7.22
CA LYS A 317 20.10 -24.75 7.51
C LYS A 317 21.51 -24.50 7.00
N ALA A 318 21.64 -23.84 5.85
CA ALA A 318 22.91 -23.46 5.24
C ALA A 318 23.00 -21.94 5.11
N PRO A 319 23.14 -21.21 6.24
CA PRO A 319 22.86 -19.79 6.29
C PRO A 319 23.85 -18.99 5.41
N PRO A 320 23.38 -18.33 4.33
CA PRO A 320 24.25 -17.49 3.52
C PRO A 320 24.72 -16.24 4.29
N PRO A 321 25.80 -15.56 3.83
CA PRO A 321 26.32 -14.36 4.49
C PRO A 321 25.27 -13.26 4.67
N SER A 322 24.32 -13.15 3.75
CA SER A 322 23.25 -12.15 3.75
C SER A 322 22.35 -12.25 4.99
N ILE A 323 22.10 -13.44 5.54
CA ILE A 323 21.21 -13.62 6.69
C ILE A 323 21.92 -13.58 8.05
N LYS A 324 23.24 -13.38 8.06
CA LYS A 324 24.02 -13.28 9.31
C LYS A 324 23.52 -12.19 10.25
N TYR A 325 22.92 -11.13 9.70
CA TYR A 325 22.40 -9.97 10.45
C TYR A 325 20.87 -9.91 10.45
N LEU A 326 20.21 -11.01 10.08
CA LEU A 326 18.76 -11.10 10.08
C LEU A 326 18.26 -10.91 11.51
N LYS A 327 17.31 -9.99 11.70
CA LYS A 327 16.68 -9.70 12.99
C LYS A 327 15.29 -10.28 13.06
N GLU A 328 14.55 -10.16 11.96
CA GLU A 328 13.14 -10.54 11.89
C GLU A 328 12.87 -11.41 10.67
N LEU A 329 12.11 -12.49 10.88
CA LEU A 329 11.50 -13.31 9.85
C LEU A 329 9.99 -13.24 9.98
N LEU A 330 9.32 -12.64 8.99
CA LEU A 330 7.88 -12.49 8.95
C LEU A 330 7.29 -13.67 8.19
N LEU A 331 6.42 -14.45 8.84
CA LEU A 331 5.80 -15.66 8.27
C LEU A 331 4.27 -15.59 8.30
N PRO A 332 3.59 -16.07 7.24
CA PRO A 332 2.14 -16.21 7.25
C PRO A 332 1.71 -17.31 8.24
N PRO A 333 0.53 -17.20 8.87
CA PRO A 333 0.00 -18.21 9.79
C PRO A 333 -0.08 -19.59 9.12
N ALA A 334 0.38 -20.63 9.82
CA ALA A 334 0.36 -22.01 9.29
C ALA A 334 -1.06 -22.56 9.08
N GLU A 335 -2.04 -22.04 9.83
CA GLU A 335 -3.46 -22.41 9.72
C GLU A 335 -4.13 -21.86 8.47
N ALA A 336 -3.50 -20.88 7.84
CA ALA A 336 -4.10 -20.13 6.75
C ALA A 336 -3.83 -20.76 5.39
N ALA A 337 -3.77 -22.09 5.28
CA ALA A 337 -3.71 -22.76 3.99
C ALA A 337 -5.08 -22.64 3.30
N PRO A 338 -5.20 -21.92 2.16
CA PRO A 338 -6.44 -21.94 1.41
C PRO A 338 -6.59 -23.34 0.80
N ASN A 339 -7.78 -23.93 0.94
CA ASN A 339 -8.27 -25.11 0.22
C ASN A 339 -7.17 -26.09 -0.18
N ALA A 340 -6.87 -27.07 0.70
CA ALA A 340 -5.93 -28.13 0.39
C ALA A 340 -6.21 -28.67 -1.02
N SER A 341 -5.36 -28.30 -1.99
CA SER A 341 -5.28 -29.05 -3.23
C SER A 341 -5.20 -30.51 -2.82
N PRO A 342 -5.93 -31.44 -3.45
CA PRO A 342 -5.95 -32.84 -3.03
C PRO A 342 -4.54 -33.47 -2.98
N ASN A 343 -3.57 -32.85 -3.67
CA ASN A 343 -2.16 -33.24 -3.72
C ASN A 343 -1.22 -32.28 -2.96
N GLY A 344 -1.75 -31.29 -2.25
CA GLY A 344 -0.98 -30.31 -1.49
C GLY A 344 -0.45 -30.86 -0.14
N PRO A 345 0.52 -30.17 0.49
CA PRO A 345 0.94 -30.49 1.85
C PRO A 345 -0.24 -30.42 2.80
N THR A 346 -0.38 -31.43 3.66
CA THR A 346 -1.38 -31.42 4.73
C THR A 346 -1.10 -30.27 5.70
N LEU A 347 -2.14 -29.76 6.39
CA LEU A 347 -1.99 -28.75 7.44
C LEU A 347 -0.92 -29.14 8.47
N ARG A 348 -0.86 -30.43 8.84
CA ARG A 348 0.16 -30.97 9.74
C ARG A 348 1.58 -30.82 9.19
N ASN A 349 1.78 -30.97 7.88
CA ASN A 349 3.07 -30.77 7.24
C ASN A 349 3.45 -29.29 7.23
N ILE A 350 2.49 -28.39 6.95
CA ILE A 350 2.71 -26.93 6.98
C ILE A 350 3.09 -26.48 8.40
N GLN A 351 2.34 -26.91 9.41
CA GLN A 351 2.63 -26.62 10.82
C GLN A 351 4.00 -27.17 11.24
N ARG A 352 4.37 -28.38 10.80
CA ARG A 352 5.69 -28.95 11.07
C ARG A 352 6.81 -28.13 10.43
N GLY A 353 6.66 -27.76 9.15
CA GLY A 353 7.64 -26.93 8.45
C GLY A 353 7.80 -25.55 9.09
N ARG A 354 6.70 -24.95 9.56
CA ARG A 354 6.75 -23.70 10.31
C ARG A 354 7.49 -23.85 11.65
N ALA A 355 7.16 -24.88 12.42
CA ALA A 355 7.83 -25.16 13.70
C ALA A 355 9.34 -25.39 13.53
N GLU A 356 9.74 -26.06 12.44
CA GLU A 356 11.15 -26.23 12.05
C GLU A 356 11.82 -24.88 11.77
N VAL A 357 11.18 -24.00 10.99
CA VAL A 357 11.70 -22.64 10.74
C VAL A 357 11.84 -21.85 12.05
N GLU A 358 10.84 -21.92 12.94
CA GLU A 358 10.87 -21.24 14.25
C GLU A 358 12.01 -21.75 15.14
N GLU A 359 12.30 -23.06 15.12
CA GLU A 359 13.43 -23.65 15.82
C GLU A 359 14.78 -23.16 15.26
N LEU A 360 14.93 -23.15 13.93
CA LEU A 360 16.12 -22.64 13.25
C LEU A 360 16.34 -21.15 13.55
N CYS A 361 15.29 -20.32 13.48
CA CYS A 361 15.35 -18.90 13.83
C CYS A 361 15.75 -18.69 15.30
N ARG A 362 15.23 -19.49 16.23
CA ARG A 362 15.62 -19.43 17.64
C ARG A 362 17.11 -19.70 17.83
N ALA A 363 17.67 -20.68 17.12
CA ALA A 363 19.10 -20.98 17.16
C ALA A 363 19.95 -19.81 16.61
N LEU A 364 19.44 -19.10 15.60
CA LEU A 364 20.07 -17.94 14.98
C LEU A 364 19.78 -16.61 15.71
N LYS A 365 18.96 -16.63 16.77
CA LYS A 365 18.47 -15.42 17.49
C LYS A 365 17.69 -14.45 16.60
N VAL A 366 16.95 -14.98 15.64
CA VAL A 366 16.03 -14.25 14.75
C VAL A 366 14.63 -14.29 15.36
N GLU A 367 13.98 -13.14 15.47
CA GLU A 367 12.59 -13.04 15.90
C GLU A 367 11.66 -13.51 14.77
N VAL A 368 10.74 -14.42 15.08
CA VAL A 368 9.69 -14.83 14.13
C VAL A 368 8.43 -14.05 14.44
N VAL A 369 7.98 -13.26 13.47
CA VAL A 369 6.74 -12.48 13.56
C VAL A 369 5.68 -13.14 12.70
N THR A 370 4.48 -13.32 13.26
CA THR A 370 3.34 -13.82 12.50
C THR A 370 2.60 -12.64 11.88
N GLU A 371 2.52 -12.62 10.55
CA GLU A 371 1.78 -11.58 9.82
C GLU A 371 0.38 -12.04 9.47
N ASP A 372 -0.60 -11.15 9.58
CA ASP A 372 -1.97 -11.46 9.21
C ASP A 372 -2.05 -11.86 7.73
N ARG A 373 -2.88 -12.87 7.45
CA ARG A 373 -3.17 -13.25 6.07
C ARG A 373 -4.28 -12.36 5.53
N PHE A 374 -4.02 -11.70 4.41
CA PHE A 374 -5.05 -11.01 3.64
C PHE A 374 -5.90 -12.02 2.87
N ALA A 375 -7.19 -11.73 2.73
CA ALA A 375 -8.04 -12.49 1.83
C ALA A 375 -7.46 -12.46 0.42
N TYR A 376 -7.67 -13.53 -0.36
CA TYR A 376 -7.15 -13.63 -1.72
C TYR A 376 -7.55 -12.43 -2.58
N GLU A 377 -8.81 -12.04 -2.47
CA GLU A 377 -9.44 -10.97 -3.25
C GLU A 377 -9.10 -9.57 -2.72
N ASP A 378 -8.38 -9.47 -1.59
CA ASP A 378 -7.98 -8.21 -0.97
C ASP A 378 -6.65 -7.69 -1.55
N TYR A 379 -6.59 -7.52 -2.87
CA TYR A 379 -5.40 -7.04 -3.59
C TYR A 379 -4.88 -5.72 -3.03
N ILE A 380 -5.81 -4.82 -2.69
CA ILE A 380 -5.50 -3.54 -2.06
C ILE A 380 -4.79 -3.74 -0.71
N GLY A 381 -5.29 -4.67 0.13
CA GLY A 381 -4.65 -5.04 1.39
C GLY A 381 -3.24 -5.57 1.19
N HIS A 382 -3.02 -6.45 0.19
CA HIS A 382 -1.70 -6.95 -0.17
C HIS A 382 -0.74 -5.85 -0.59
N LEU A 383 -1.20 -4.90 -1.40
CA LEU A 383 -0.39 -3.76 -1.84
C LEU A 383 -0.01 -2.84 -0.68
N GLU A 384 -0.97 -2.51 0.19
CA GLU A 384 -0.73 -1.68 1.37
C GLU A 384 0.22 -2.34 2.37
N HIS A 385 0.11 -3.65 2.53
CA HIS A 385 1.02 -4.44 3.34
C HIS A 385 2.43 -4.37 2.80
N ALA A 386 2.61 -4.64 1.50
CA ALA A 386 3.91 -4.56 0.84
C ALA A 386 4.54 -3.15 0.94
N LEU A 387 3.75 -2.09 0.79
CA LEU A 387 4.22 -0.70 0.96
C LEU A 387 4.64 -0.35 2.39
N SER A 388 4.12 -1.08 3.38
CA SER A 388 4.46 -0.91 4.78
C SER A 388 5.71 -1.66 5.21
N PHE A 389 6.15 -2.63 4.41
CA PHE A 389 7.34 -3.42 4.67
C PHE A 389 8.60 -2.60 4.40
N ARG A 390 9.35 -2.28 5.46
CA ARG A 390 10.54 -1.41 5.44
C ARG A 390 11.56 -1.82 6.48
#